data_AF-A0A418QD06-F1
#
_entry.id   AF-A0A418QD06-F1
#
_cell.length_a   1.000
_cell.length_b   1.000
_cell.length_c   1.000
_cell.angle_alpha   90.00
_cell.angle_beta   90.00
_cell.angle_gamma   90.00
#
_symmetry.space_group_name_H-M   'P 1'
#
loop_
_entity.id
_entity.type
_entity.pdbx_description
1 polymer ?
#
loop_
_entity_poly.entity_id
_entity_poly.type
_entity_poly.pdbx_seq_one_letter_code
_entity_poly.pdbx_strand_id
1 'polypeptide(L)'
;MYAEGRPVWPHPDLDALIAEARALHDAGPEAHPLGQQARFRLVEEVMDARALAAAGDPLHVLVACRAAGLAVEALFGARGWWAVKPQRWLSTLQERDPDAAHDLRTVLTALDAVARQVALEALTVRVTGDLTYHEGGSDPVAVP
;
A
#
# COMPACT_ATOMS: atom_id res chain seq x y z
N MET A 1 -11.27 4.42 -19.36
CA MET A 1 -10.65 3.08 -19.43
C MET A 1 -11.63 2.17 -20.16
N TYR A 2 -11.22 1.51 -21.24
CA TYR A 2 -12.12 0.68 -22.08
C TYR A 2 -12.53 -0.65 -21.43
N ALA A 3 -11.83 -1.11 -20.39
CA ALA A 3 -12.07 -2.41 -19.75
C ALA A 3 -13.49 -2.57 -19.17
N GLU A 4 -14.03 -1.51 -18.56
CA GLU A 4 -15.38 -1.46 -17.97
C GLU A 4 -16.40 -0.72 -18.84
N GLY A 5 -15.96 -0.11 -19.95
CA GLY A 5 -16.83 0.65 -20.84
C GLY A 5 -17.71 -0.27 -21.69
N ARG A 6 -18.99 0.08 -21.85
CA ARG A 6 -19.86 -0.60 -22.83
C ARG A 6 -19.76 0.12 -24.18
N PRO A 7 -19.39 -0.57 -25.26
CA PRO A 7 -19.37 0.06 -26.58
C PRO A 7 -20.79 0.48 -26.99
N VAL A 8 -20.96 1.75 -27.35
CA VAL A 8 -22.25 2.32 -27.74
C VAL A 8 -22.49 2.17 -29.24
N TRP A 9 -21.43 2.08 -30.04
CA TRP A 9 -21.49 1.84 -31.49
C TRP A 9 -20.64 0.63 -31.89
N PRO A 10 -21.12 -0.20 -32.84
CA PRO A 10 -20.38 -1.35 -33.32
C PRO A 10 -19.18 -0.88 -34.16
N HIS A 11 -17.98 -1.32 -33.79
CA HIS A 11 -16.75 -1.09 -34.54
C HIS A 11 -15.94 -2.40 -34.56
N PRO A 12 -15.46 -2.86 -35.72
CA PRO A 12 -14.88 -4.20 -35.89
C PRO A 12 -13.67 -4.47 -34.99
N ASP A 13 -12.86 -3.45 -34.70
CA ASP A 13 -11.67 -3.59 -33.85
C ASP A 13 -11.92 -3.36 -32.35
N LEU A 14 -13.13 -2.91 -31.97
CA LEU A 14 -13.41 -2.46 -30.61
C LEU A 14 -13.54 -3.62 -29.63
N ASP A 15 -14.09 -4.75 -30.07
CA ASP A 15 -14.19 -5.95 -29.22
C ASP A 15 -12.81 -6.51 -28.88
N ALA A 16 -11.88 -6.53 -29.85
CA ALA A 16 -10.50 -6.95 -29.62
C ALA A 16 -9.78 -6.02 -28.63
N LEU A 17 -9.93 -4.70 -28.79
CA LEU A 17 -9.36 -3.71 -27.86
C LEU A 17 -9.97 -3.80 -26.45
N ILE A 18 -11.27 -4.07 -26.32
CA ILE A 18 -11.90 -4.28 -25.01
C ILE A 18 -11.38 -5.56 -24.36
N ALA A 19 -11.25 -6.64 -25.12
CA ALA A 19 -10.71 -7.91 -24.62
C ALA A 19 -9.26 -7.73 -24.14
N GLU A 20 -8.42 -7.05 -24.91
CA GLU A 20 -7.04 -6.72 -24.53
C GLU A 20 -7.00 -5.83 -23.28
N ALA A 21 -7.83 -4.78 -23.24
CA ALA A 21 -7.90 -3.88 -22.08
C ALA A 21 -8.36 -4.61 -20.80
N ARG A 22 -9.29 -5.56 -20.90
CA ARG A 22 -9.71 -6.40 -19.77
C ARG A 22 -8.61 -7.35 -19.34
N ALA A 23 -7.95 -8.03 -20.29
CA ALA A 23 -6.83 -8.91 -19.98
C ALA A 23 -5.70 -8.15 -19.26
N LEU A 24 -5.37 -6.94 -19.70
CA LEU A 24 -4.41 -6.07 -19.03
C LEU A 24 -4.89 -5.60 -17.65
N HIS A 25 -6.17 -5.27 -17.53
CA HIS A 25 -6.73 -4.86 -16.24
C HIS A 25 -6.69 -6.00 -15.22
N ASP A 26 -7.08 -7.22 -15.64
CA ASP A 26 -7.09 -8.42 -14.82
C ASP A 26 -5.68 -8.87 -14.42
N ALA A 27 -4.70 -8.69 -15.32
CA ALA A 27 -3.30 -8.98 -15.05
C ALA A 27 -2.69 -8.05 -13.99
N GLY A 28 -3.21 -6.82 -13.86
CA GLY A 28 -2.65 -5.79 -12.98
C GLY A 28 -1.38 -5.14 -13.55
N PRO A 29 -0.89 -4.06 -12.92
CA PRO A 29 0.40 -3.49 -13.28
C PRO A 29 1.55 -4.44 -12.91
N GLU A 30 2.71 -4.22 -13.52
CA GLU A 30 3.94 -4.90 -13.11
C GLU A 30 4.20 -4.66 -11.60
N ALA A 31 4.63 -5.70 -10.89
CA ALA A 31 4.94 -5.60 -9.48
C ALA A 31 6.24 -4.79 -9.31
N HIS A 32 6.19 -3.77 -8.45
CA HIS A 32 7.33 -2.93 -8.15
C HIS A 32 7.68 -3.11 -6.66
N PRO A 33 8.68 -3.94 -6.34
CA PRO A 33 9.17 -4.06 -4.98
C PRO A 33 9.57 -2.70 -4.41
N LEU A 34 9.44 -2.54 -3.10
CA LEU A 34 9.78 -1.30 -2.43
C LEU A 34 11.29 -1.04 -2.57
N GLY A 35 11.67 0.07 -3.21
CA GLY A 35 13.07 0.52 -3.29
C GLY A 35 13.66 0.84 -1.92
N GLN A 36 15.00 0.88 -1.82
CA GLN A 36 15.68 1.04 -0.53
C GLN A 36 15.31 2.36 0.15
N GLN A 37 15.26 3.45 -0.63
CA GLN A 37 14.90 4.77 -0.11
C GLN A 37 13.46 4.83 0.42
N ALA A 38 12.53 4.19 -0.29
CA ALA A 38 11.13 4.13 0.12
C ALA A 38 10.94 3.24 1.35
N ARG A 39 11.67 2.12 1.42
CA ARG A 39 11.74 1.25 2.60
C ARG A 39 12.26 2.00 3.82
N PHE A 40 13.36 2.74 3.67
CA PHE A 40 13.95 3.57 4.72
C PHE A 40 12.94 4.57 5.28
N ARG A 41 12.33 5.38 4.40
CA ARG A 41 11.32 6.38 4.78
C ARG A 41 10.15 5.75 5.54
N LEU A 42 9.65 4.61 5.07
CA LEU A 42 8.54 3.93 5.74
C LEU A 42 8.94 3.46 7.14
N VAL A 43 10.13 2.86 7.29
CA VAL A 43 10.63 2.41 8.60
C VAL A 43 10.85 3.60 9.54
N GLU A 44 11.37 4.74 9.08
CA GLU A 44 11.51 5.95 9.89
C GLU A 44 10.17 6.44 10.44
N GLU A 45 9.14 6.56 9.59
CA GLU A 45 7.80 7.00 10.04
C GLU A 45 7.18 6.04 11.07
N VAL A 46 7.47 4.74 10.98
CA VAL A 46 7.04 3.74 11.97
C VAL A 46 7.81 3.89 13.29
N MET A 47 9.10 4.21 13.25
CA MET A 47 9.90 4.48 14.46
C MET A 47 9.44 5.76 15.15
N ASP A 48 9.12 6.81 14.38
CA ASP A 48 8.57 8.06 14.91
C ASP A 48 7.21 7.82 15.58
N ALA A 49 6.31 7.07 14.93
CA ALA A 49 5.04 6.66 15.52
C ALA A 49 5.25 5.87 16.83
N ARG A 50 6.21 4.94 16.86
CA ARG A 50 6.56 4.14 18.05
C ARG A 50 7.01 5.02 19.21
N ALA A 51 7.87 6.01 18.94
CA ALA A 51 8.35 6.94 19.96
C ALA A 51 7.20 7.75 20.57
N LEU A 52 6.29 8.25 19.74
CA LEU A 52 5.09 8.98 20.18
C LEU A 52 4.14 8.09 20.99
N ALA A 53 3.95 6.83 20.56
CA ALA A 53 3.13 5.86 21.28
C ALA A 53 3.69 5.60 22.69
N ALA A 54 5.01 5.43 22.82
CA ALA A 54 5.67 5.21 24.10
C ALA A 54 5.57 6.42 25.05
N ALA A 55 5.53 7.63 24.50
CA ALA A 55 5.34 8.87 25.25
C ALA A 55 3.87 9.15 25.61
N GLY A 56 2.91 8.38 25.08
CA GLY A 56 1.48 8.67 25.22
C GLY A 56 1.05 9.96 24.49
N ASP A 57 1.79 10.35 23.46
CA ASP A 57 1.56 11.61 22.74
C ASP A 57 0.32 11.49 21.83
N PRO A 58 -0.65 12.43 21.91
CA PRO A 58 -1.83 12.41 21.04
C PRO A 58 -1.51 12.49 19.54
N LEU A 59 -0.34 13.01 19.15
CA LEU A 59 0.12 13.09 17.77
C LEU A 59 0.33 11.69 17.15
N HIS A 60 0.52 10.66 17.97
CA HIS A 60 0.73 9.29 17.52
C HIS A 60 -0.31 8.84 16.49
N VAL A 61 -1.61 9.15 16.70
CA VAL A 61 -2.67 8.72 15.77
C VAL A 61 -2.48 9.30 14.37
N LEU A 62 -2.02 10.54 14.27
CA LEU A 62 -1.81 11.20 12.98
C LEU A 62 -0.62 10.57 12.24
N VAL A 63 0.50 10.38 12.94
CA VAL A 63 1.72 9.79 12.36
C VAL A 63 1.48 8.33 11.96
N ALA A 64 0.81 7.55 12.81
CA ALA A 64 0.48 6.16 12.51
C ALA A 64 -0.43 6.02 11.27
N CYS A 65 -1.46 6.88 11.14
CA CYS A 65 -2.33 6.88 9.96
C CYS A 65 -1.58 7.28 8.68
N ARG A 66 -0.67 8.25 8.76
CA ARG A 66 0.17 8.64 7.63
C ARG A 66 1.10 7.50 7.20
N ALA A 67 1.78 6.87 8.15
CA ALA A 67 2.65 5.72 7.89
C ALA A 67 1.87 4.53 7.30
N ALA A 68 0.66 4.25 7.80
CA ALA A 68 -0.20 3.22 7.23
C ALA A 68 -0.62 3.51 5.78
N GLY A 69 -0.85 4.78 5.43
CA GLY A 69 -1.09 5.16 4.03
C GLY A 69 0.07 4.81 3.12
N LEU A 70 1.30 5.14 3.53
CA LEU A 70 2.52 4.78 2.80
C LEU A 70 2.69 3.26 2.68
N ALA A 71 2.42 2.52 3.76
CA ALA A 71 2.49 1.06 3.75
C ALA A 71 1.46 0.43 2.78
N VAL A 72 0.22 0.91 2.75
CA VAL A 72 -0.81 0.40 1.83
C VAL A 72 -0.45 0.70 0.37
N GLU A 73 0.00 1.92 0.06
CA GLU A 73 0.43 2.26 -1.31
C GLU A 73 1.60 1.38 -1.76
N ALA A 74 2.59 1.19 -0.89
CA ALA A 74 3.71 0.30 -1.13
C ALA A 74 3.29 -1.16 -1.30
N LEU A 75 2.32 -1.64 -0.51
CA LEU A 75 1.76 -2.99 -0.63
C LEU A 75 1.11 -3.20 -2.00
N PHE A 76 0.31 -2.24 -2.47
CA PHE A 76 -0.33 -2.31 -3.79
C PHE A 76 0.72 -2.37 -4.91
N GLY A 77 1.76 -1.53 -4.84
CA GLY A 77 2.87 -1.56 -5.79
C GLY A 77 3.63 -2.90 -5.78
N ALA A 78 4.00 -3.38 -4.59
CA ALA A 78 4.75 -4.63 -4.42
C ALA A 78 3.97 -5.87 -4.87
N ARG A 79 2.63 -5.81 -4.87
CA ARG A 79 1.76 -6.92 -5.32
C ARG A 79 1.27 -6.77 -6.75
N GLY A 80 1.65 -5.71 -7.48
CA GLY A 80 1.19 -5.48 -8.84
C GLY A 80 -0.34 -5.26 -8.90
N TRP A 81 -0.89 -4.53 -7.93
CA TRP A 81 -2.31 -4.19 -7.91
C TRP A 81 -2.54 -2.76 -8.38
N TRP A 82 -3.64 -2.52 -9.08
CA TRP A 82 -4.05 -1.17 -9.44
C TRP A 82 -4.25 -0.32 -8.19
N ALA A 83 -3.59 0.84 -8.14
CA ALA A 83 -3.82 1.81 -7.10
C ALA A 83 -5.31 2.20 -7.08
N VAL A 84 -5.93 2.11 -5.90
CA VAL A 84 -7.31 2.55 -5.67
C VAL A 84 -7.30 3.72 -4.68
N LYS A 85 -8.39 4.49 -4.69
CA LYS A 85 -8.55 5.59 -3.74
C LYS A 85 -8.61 5.05 -2.29
N PRO A 86 -8.19 5.84 -1.28
CA PRO A 86 -8.19 5.40 0.11
C PRO A 86 -9.52 4.85 0.62
N GLN A 87 -10.65 5.38 0.13
CA GLN A 87 -12.00 4.91 0.50
C GLN A 87 -12.28 3.46 0.08
N ARG A 88 -11.49 2.89 -0.83
CA ARG A 88 -11.61 1.52 -1.33
C ARG A 88 -10.57 0.58 -0.72
N TRP A 89 -9.54 1.07 -0.03
CA TRP A 89 -8.46 0.23 0.49
C TRP A 89 -8.97 -0.91 1.37
N LEU A 90 -9.80 -0.63 2.37
CA LEU A 90 -10.30 -1.68 3.26
C LEU A 90 -11.09 -2.77 2.53
N SER A 91 -11.97 -2.41 1.58
CA SER A 91 -12.72 -3.41 0.80
C SER A 91 -11.80 -4.22 -0.11
N THR A 92 -10.87 -3.57 -0.80
CA THR A 92 -9.95 -4.25 -1.73
C THR A 92 -8.98 -5.15 -0.98
N LEU A 93 -8.45 -4.71 0.16
CA LEU A 93 -7.60 -5.54 1.01
C LEU A 93 -8.40 -6.69 1.61
N GLN A 94 -9.66 -6.49 2.04
CA GLN A 94 -10.46 -7.57 2.60
C GLN A 94 -10.64 -8.74 1.62
N GLU A 95 -10.69 -8.44 0.31
CA GLU A 95 -10.79 -9.44 -0.76
C GLU A 95 -9.45 -10.08 -1.12
N ARG A 96 -8.36 -9.30 -1.13
CA ARG A 96 -7.05 -9.72 -1.68
C ARG A 96 -5.99 -10.10 -0.64
N ASP A 97 -6.01 -9.46 0.53
CA ASP A 97 -5.12 -9.68 1.66
C ASP A 97 -5.86 -9.37 2.99
N PRO A 98 -6.67 -10.34 3.49
CA PRO A 98 -7.52 -10.15 4.66
C PRO A 98 -6.75 -9.74 5.92
N ASP A 99 -5.50 -10.18 6.03
CA ASP A 99 -4.66 -9.84 7.15
C ASP A 99 -4.18 -8.38 7.08
N ALA A 100 -3.75 -7.89 5.91
CA ALA A 100 -3.44 -6.48 5.72
C ALA A 100 -4.69 -5.59 5.96
N ALA A 101 -5.88 -6.09 5.61
CA ALA A 101 -7.13 -5.41 5.92
C ALA A 101 -7.40 -5.33 7.44
N HIS A 102 -7.10 -6.42 8.16
CA HIS A 102 -7.18 -6.47 9.63
C HIS A 102 -6.22 -5.46 10.27
N ASP A 103 -4.96 -5.47 9.84
CA ASP A 103 -3.93 -4.58 10.37
C ASP A 103 -4.29 -3.10 10.12
N LEU A 104 -4.67 -2.75 8.88
CA LEU A 104 -5.13 -1.39 8.55
C LEU A 104 -6.35 -0.97 9.37
N ARG A 105 -7.35 -1.85 9.53
CA ARG A 105 -8.54 -1.56 10.35
C ARG A 105 -8.15 -1.29 11.79
N THR A 106 -7.24 -2.08 12.34
CA THR A 106 -6.75 -1.90 13.71
C THR A 106 -6.00 -0.58 13.85
N VAL A 107 -5.17 -0.18 12.89
CA VAL A 107 -4.50 1.14 12.92
C VAL A 107 -5.53 2.28 12.99
N LEU A 108 -6.58 2.21 12.18
CA LEU A 108 -7.59 3.26 12.05
C LEU A 108 -8.54 3.36 13.26
N THR A 109 -8.76 2.25 13.97
CA THR A 109 -9.87 2.15 14.94
C THR A 109 -9.45 1.81 16.37
N ALA A 110 -8.22 1.32 16.59
CA ALA A 110 -7.72 1.03 17.93
C ALA A 110 -7.78 2.29 18.79
N LEU A 111 -8.32 2.16 20.00
CA LEU A 111 -8.37 3.25 20.99
C LEU A 111 -7.02 3.40 21.71
N ASP A 112 -6.33 2.28 21.89
CA ASP A 112 -5.03 2.19 22.54
C ASP A 112 -3.87 2.43 21.56
N ALA A 113 -2.87 3.19 22.01
CA ALA A 113 -1.69 3.51 21.20
C ALA A 113 -0.81 2.28 20.96
N VAL A 114 -0.70 1.37 21.92
CA VAL A 114 0.12 0.16 21.77
C VAL A 114 -0.49 -0.76 20.72
N ALA A 115 -1.80 -1.03 20.78
CA ALA A 115 -2.51 -1.84 19.79
C ALA A 115 -2.41 -1.25 18.39
N ARG A 116 -2.55 0.08 18.25
CA ARG A 116 -2.40 0.78 16.97
C ARG A 116 -0.97 0.62 16.41
N GLN A 117 0.04 0.79 17.27
CA GLN A 117 1.44 0.67 16.87
C GLN A 117 1.79 -0.76 16.45
N VAL A 118 1.33 -1.77 17.19
CA VAL A 118 1.53 -3.18 16.82
C VAL A 118 0.93 -3.49 15.45
N ALA A 119 -0.27 -2.99 15.17
CA ALA A 119 -0.90 -3.17 13.87
C ALA A 119 -0.17 -2.42 12.74
N LEU A 120 0.34 -1.22 13.00
CA LEU A 120 1.15 -0.47 12.03
C LEU A 120 2.44 -1.21 11.68
N GLU A 121 3.09 -1.80 12.68
CA GLU A 121 4.30 -2.61 12.50
C GLU A 121 4.03 -3.87 11.70
N ALA A 122 2.94 -4.59 12.02
CA ALA A 122 2.51 -5.76 11.26
C ALA A 122 2.22 -5.43 9.79
N LEU A 123 1.49 -4.34 9.54
CA LEU A 123 1.21 -3.85 8.18
C LEU A 123 2.49 -3.52 7.42
N THR A 124 3.44 -2.84 8.07
CA THR A 124 4.73 -2.47 7.46
C THR A 124 5.55 -3.70 7.11
N VAL A 125 5.64 -4.69 8.01
CA VAL A 125 6.38 -5.94 7.81
C VAL A 125 5.88 -6.71 6.58
N ARG A 126 4.59 -6.67 6.26
CA ARG A 126 4.05 -7.30 5.04
C ARG A 126 4.62 -6.73 3.74
N VAL A 127 5.15 -5.51 3.81
CA VAL A 127 5.75 -4.81 2.67
C VAL A 127 7.27 -4.90 2.70
N THR A 128 7.88 -4.68 3.87
CA THR A 128 9.34 -4.55 4.02
C THR A 128 10.03 -5.86 4.38
N GLY A 129 9.29 -6.89 4.78
CA GLY A 129 9.79 -8.17 5.29
C GLY A 129 10.24 -8.12 6.76
N ASP A 130 10.86 -7.01 7.18
CA ASP A 130 11.24 -6.74 8.56
C ASP A 130 11.23 -5.22 8.88
N LEU A 131 11.53 -4.87 10.13
CA LEU A 131 11.69 -3.48 10.58
C LEU A 131 13.16 -3.13 10.85
N THR A 132 14.10 -3.87 10.25
CA THR A 132 15.52 -3.61 10.45
C THR A 132 15.85 -2.24 9.88
N TYR A 133 16.47 -1.38 10.69
CA TYR A 133 16.94 -0.08 10.22
C TYR A 133 18.21 -0.28 9.39
N HIS A 134 18.18 0.22 8.16
CA HIS A 134 19.33 0.30 7.28
C HIS A 134 19.46 1.76 6.87
N GLU A 135 20.59 2.41 7.12
CA GLU A 135 20.83 3.77 6.61
C GLU A 135 20.54 3.81 5.11
N GLY A 136 19.79 4.81 4.67
CA GLY A 136 19.27 4.91 3.31
C GLY A 136 20.37 4.78 2.26
N GLY A 137 20.36 3.66 1.54
CA GLY A 137 21.14 3.50 0.31
C GLY A 137 20.44 4.20 -0.86
N SER A 138 21.22 4.73 -1.79
CA SER A 138 20.71 5.23 -3.06
C SER A 138 20.32 4.06 -3.96
N ASP A 139 19.09 4.06 -4.46
CA ASP A 139 18.69 3.13 -5.52
C ASP A 139 19.59 3.36 -6.76
N PRO A 140 20.17 2.31 -7.36
CA PRO A 140 21.03 2.47 -8.53
C PRO A 140 20.22 3.02 -9.71
N VAL A 141 20.64 4.18 -10.22
CA VAL A 141 20.08 4.76 -11.45
C VAL A 141 20.81 4.12 -12.64
N ALA A 142 20.06 3.53 -13.57
CA ALA A 142 20.63 3.12 -14.85
C ALA A 142 21.12 4.38 -15.60
N VAL A 143 22.44 4.47 -15.79
CA VAL A 143 23.07 5.56 -16.56
C VAL A 143 22.93 5.19 -18.05
N PRO A 144 22.45 6.10 -18.92
CA PRO A 144 22.26 5.84 -20.35
C PRO A 144 23.56 5.58 -21.11
#